data_AF-A0A932FW87-F1
#
_entry.id   AF-A0A932FW87-F1
#
_cell.length_a   1.000
_cell.length_b   1.000
_cell.length_c   1.000
_cell.angle_alpha   90.00
_cell.angle_beta   90.00
_cell.angle_gamma   90.00
#
_symmetry.space_group_name_H-M   'P 1'
#
loop_
_entity.id
_entity.type
_entity.pdbx_description
1 polymer ?
#
loop_
_entity_poly.entity_id
_entity_poly.type
_entity_poly.pdbx_seq_one_letter_code
_entity_poly.pdbx_strand_id
1 'polypeptide(L)' 'MKNVEMTVEGNILTIKVDLTKEFGPSSSGKTIIIASTEGNAPIPNREEVKVGLNVYKKK' A
#
# COMPACT_ATOMS: atom_id res chain seq x y z
N MET A 1 0.76 5.76 5.51
CA MET A 1 0.97 4.55 4.69
C MET A 1 1.80 3.55 5.48
N LYS A 2 1.53 2.26 5.31
CA LYS A 2 2.21 1.17 6.02
C LYS A 2 2.82 0.20 5.02
N ASN A 3 4.14 0.03 5.09
CA ASN A 3 4.88 -0.97 4.29
C ASN A 3 4.65 -0.86 2.78
N VAL A 4 4.66 0.36 2.27
CA VAL A 4 4.53 0.68 0.85
C VAL A 4 5.62 1.69 0.53
N GLU A 5 6.52 1.34 -0.38
CA GLU A 5 7.45 2.25 -1.02
C GLU A 5 7.00 2.46 -2.46
N MET A 6 7.00 3.71 -2.93
CA MET A 6 6.58 4.08 -4.29
C MET A 6 7.70 4.83 -4.99
N THR A 7 7.98 4.44 -6.23
CA THR A 7 8.92 5.13 -7.11
C THR A 7 8.31 5.28 -8.49
N VAL A 8 8.62 6.39 -9.17
CA VAL A 8 8.17 6.65 -10.54
C VAL A 8 9.39 6.84 -11.42
N GLU A 9 9.51 5.98 -12.42
CA GLU A 9 10.55 6.05 -13.44
C GLU A 9 9.88 6.24 -14.80
N GLY A 10 10.03 7.44 -15.36
CA GLY A 10 9.31 7.86 -16.56
C GLY A 10 7.79 7.82 -16.36
N ASN A 11 7.14 6.82 -16.95
CA ASN A 11 5.68 6.61 -16.88
C ASN A 11 5.29 5.39 -16.04
N ILE A 12 6.25 4.72 -15.41
CA ILE A 12 6.02 3.47 -14.68
C ILE A 12 6.04 3.76 -13.18
N LEU A 13 4.95 3.42 -12.49
CA LEU A 13 4.89 3.37 -11.03
C LEU A 13 5.32 1.98 -10.57
N THR A 14 6.40 1.93 -9.79
CA THR A 14 6.81 0.71 -9.08
C THR A 14 6.43 0.83 -7.61
N ILE A 15 5.68 -0.16 -7.12
CA ILE A 15 5.29 -0.26 -5.71
C ILE A 15 5.99 -1.47 -5.10
N LYS A 16 6.72 -1.24 -4.01
CA LYS A 16 7.43 -2.28 -3.28
C LYS A 16 6.78 -2.47 -1.91
N VAL A 17 6.49 -3.73 -1.60
CA VAL A 17 5.88 -4.17 -0.35
C VAL A 17 6.70 -5.33 0.20
N ASP A 18 7.08 -5.26 1.48
CA ASP A 18 7.75 -6.35 2.16
C ASP A 18 6.72 -7.34 2.74
N LEU A 19 6.58 -8.51 2.14
CA LEU A 19 5.57 -9.49 2.52
C LEU A 19 5.82 -10.17 3.88
N THR A 20 6.97 -9.95 4.50
CA THR A 20 7.27 -10.52 5.83
C THR A 20 6.77 -9.66 6.99
N LYS A 21 6.25 -8.45 6.72
CA LYS A 21 5.75 -7.52 7.75
C LYS A 21 4.25 -7.65 7.94
N GLU A 22 3.82 -7.46 9.18
CA GLU A 22 2.41 -7.46 9.57
C GLU A 22 2.11 -6.28 10.50
N PHE A 23 0.92 -5.70 10.36
CA PHE A 23 0.46 -4.52 11.11
C PHE A 23 -0.81 -4.81 11.93
N GLY A 24 -1.02 -6.08 12.28
CA GLY A 24 -2.17 -6.53 13.05
C GLY A 24 -3.46 -6.70 12.23
N PRO A 25 -4.58 -7.00 12.90
CA PRO A 25 -5.86 -7.25 12.24
C PRO A 25 -6.42 -5.98 11.58
N SER A 26 -7.13 -6.15 10.47
CA SER A 26 -7.92 -5.07 9.86
C SER A 26 -9.09 -4.65 10.76
N SER A 27 -9.71 -3.50 10.47
CA SER A 27 -10.83 -2.97 11.26
C SER A 27 -12.03 -3.93 11.38
N SER A 28 -12.21 -4.82 10.39
CA SER A 28 -13.24 -5.87 10.43
C SER A 28 -12.85 -7.10 11.26
N GLY A 29 -11.57 -7.23 11.64
CA GLY A 29 -10.98 -8.40 12.30
C GLY A 29 -10.75 -9.62 11.41
N LYS A 30 -11.17 -9.58 10.13
CA LYS A 30 -11.17 -10.75 9.23
C LYS A 30 -9.82 -11.04 8.55
N THR A 31 -8.92 -10.07 8.51
CA THR A 31 -7.64 -10.15 7.78
C THR A 31 -6.50 -9.58 8.60
N ILE A 32 -5.26 -9.99 8.30
CA ILE A 32 -4.04 -9.38 8.83
C ILE A 32 -3.45 -8.46 7.76
N ILE A 33 -3.17 -7.22 8.14
CA ILE A 33 -2.63 -6.19 7.23
C ILE A 33 -1.15 -6.46 6.99
N ILE A 34 -0.76 -6.58 5.73
CA ILE A 34 0.64 -6.66 5.28
C ILE A 34 1.10 -5.28 4.79
N ALA A 35 0.26 -4.58 4.03
CA ALA A 35 0.51 -3.20 3.59
C ALA A 35 -0.79 -2.45 3.31
N SER A 36 -0.76 -1.13 3.48
CA SER A 36 -1.88 -0.27 3.09
C SER A 36 -1.42 1.15 2.78
N THR A 37 -1.99 1.76 1.76
CA THR A 37 -1.90 3.21 1.53
C THR A 37 -2.79 4.01 2.49
N GLU A 38 -3.63 3.34 3.28
CA GLU A 38 -4.56 3.96 4.26
C GLU A 38 -5.57 4.92 3.60
N GLY A 39 -5.94 4.62 2.36
CA GLY A 39 -6.79 5.45 1.51
C GLY A 39 -6.14 5.70 0.15
N ASN A 40 -6.71 6.61 -0.62
CA ASN A 40 -6.11 7.06 -1.87
C ASN A 40 -5.00 8.07 -1.56
N ALA A 41 -3.78 7.78 -2.01
CA ALA A 41 -2.62 8.65 -1.86
C ALA A 41 -2.15 9.16 -3.23
N PRO A 42 -1.59 10.37 -3.33
CA PRO A 42 -0.93 10.82 -4.56
C PRO A 42 0.29 9.96 -4.90
N ILE A 43 0.55 9.80 -6.19
CA ILE A 43 1.78 9.18 -6.68
C ILE A 43 2.91 10.23 -6.66
N PRO A 44 4.16 9.85 -6.33
CA PRO A 44 5.29 10.79 -6.38
C PRO A 44 5.40 11.48 -7.74
N ASN A 45 5.58 12.79 -7.75
CA ASN A 45 5.70 13.64 -8.95
C ASN A 45 4.46 13.67 -9.87
N ARG A 46 3.29 13.18 -9.42
CA ARG A 46 2.00 13.21 -10.14
C ARG A 46 0.83 13.35 -9.16
N GLU A 47 0.65 14.56 -8.61
CA GLU A 47 -0.29 14.79 -7.50
C GLU A 47 -1.76 14.53 -7.88
N GLU A 48 -2.12 14.72 -9.14
CA GLU A 48 -3.45 14.48 -9.69
C GLU A 48 -3.79 12.98 -9.87
N VAL A 49 -2.77 12.11 -9.93
CA VAL A 49 -2.94 10.67 -10.05
C VAL A 49 -2.88 10.03 -8.66
N LYS A 50 -3.93 9.30 -8.30
CA LYS A 50 -4.05 8.67 -6.98
C LYS A 50 -3.91 7.15 -7.06
N VAL A 51 -3.36 6.56 -6.01
CA VAL A 51 -3.25 5.11 -5.83
C VAL A 51 -3.85 4.68 -4.48
N GLY A 52 -4.65 3.62 -4.52
CA GLY A 52 -5.11 2.91 -3.33
C GLY A 52 -4.62 1.46 -3.40
N LEU A 53 -3.89 1.01 -2.37
CA LEU A 53 -3.37 -0.35 -2.29
C LEU A 53 -3.65 -0.95 -0.90
N ASN A 54 -4.15 -2.19 -0.89
CA ASN A 54 -4.21 -3.02 0.30
C ASN A 54 -3.59 -4.38 -0.02
N VAL A 55 -2.64 -4.79 0.81
CA VAL A 55 -2.06 -6.14 0.79
C VAL A 55 -2.37 -6.76 2.14
N TYR A 56 -3.03 -7.92 2.12
CA TYR A 56 -3.48 -8.58 3.33
C TYR A 56 -3.52 -10.09 3.12
N LYS A 57 -3.52 -10.83 4.22
CA LYS A 57 -3.86 -12.25 4.24
C LYS A 57 -5.09 -12.48 5.09
N LYS A 58 -5.81 -13.57 4.81
CA LYS A 58 -6.85 -14.04 5.70
C LYS A 58 -6.21 -14.40 7.04
N LYS A 59 -6.90 -14.07 8.14
CA LYS A 59 -6.50 -14.56 9.46
C LYS A 59 -6.70 -16.07 9.55
#